data_AF-A0A7L2C9Q6-F1
#
_entry.id   AF-A0A7L2C9Q6-F1
#
_cell.length_a   1.000
_cell.length_b   1.000
_cell.length_c   1.000
_cell.angle_alpha   90.00
_cell.angle_beta   90.00
_cell.angle_gamma   90.00
#
_symmetry.space_group_name_H-M   'P 1'
#
loop_
_entity.id
_entity.type
_entity.pdbx_description
1 polymer ?
#
loop_
_entity_poly.entity_id
_entity_poly.type
_entity_poly.pdbx_seq_one_letter_code
_entity_poly.pdbx_strand_id
1 'polypeptide(L)'
;CRKKIREAKAQRELSLATSLKNNKKYFYKYINGKRKDKDNLHSLLNAGGNLVSKDEEKAEVLNTFFASIFNRKTSFPQDSCPPGLVDCVREQNSPPVIQEEAVRDLLSHLDAYKSMRPDGIHPRVMREVADELAKPLSIIYHQSWFSGEVPNDWKLANVMPTHKKGWKKDLGNNRPVSLTSVPGKIMGQFVLSAITWHLQDCWGIRPSQHGLGRDRSCLTHLISFYDQVTHLISFYDQVTHLVDVGKAVDVVYLDFSKAFDTVSHSILL
;
A
#
# COMPACT_ATOMS: atom_id res chain seq x y z
N CYS A 1 28.47 20.37 -19.75
CA CYS A 1 27.59 19.35 -19.13
C CYS A 1 26.87 18.45 -20.17
N ARG A 2 26.10 19.02 -21.12
CA ARG A 2 25.31 18.23 -22.11
C ARG A 2 26.13 17.28 -23.00
N LYS A 3 27.34 17.67 -23.44
CA LYS A 3 28.23 16.83 -24.26
C LYS A 3 28.65 15.55 -23.52
N LYS A 4 29.14 15.68 -22.28
CA LYS A 4 29.52 14.56 -21.42
C LYS A 4 28.36 13.59 -21.15
N ILE A 5 27.14 14.11 -20.98
CA ILE A 5 25.94 13.28 -20.79
C ILE A 5 25.62 12.46 -22.06
N ARG A 6 25.76 13.05 -23.24
CA ARG A 6 25.54 12.34 -24.52
C ARG A 6 26.58 11.26 -24.75
N GLU A 7 27.86 11.55 -24.46
CA GLU A 7 28.97 10.60 -24.58
C GLU A 7 28.78 9.41 -23.63
N ALA A 8 28.48 9.66 -22.35
CA ALA A 8 28.23 8.60 -21.37
C ALA A 8 27.02 7.72 -21.74
N LYS A 9 25.97 8.33 -22.31
CA LYS A 9 24.80 7.60 -22.79
C LYS A 9 25.13 6.70 -23.99
N ALA A 10 25.88 7.22 -24.96
CA ALA A 10 26.32 6.46 -26.13
C ALA A 10 27.22 5.27 -25.73
N GLN A 11 28.15 5.49 -24.81
CA GLN A 11 29.01 4.42 -24.27
C GLN A 11 28.20 3.32 -23.57
N ARG A 12 27.19 3.70 -22.78
CA ARG A 12 26.28 2.75 -22.14
C ARG A 12 25.46 1.95 -23.17
N GLU A 13 24.91 2.61 -24.18
CA GLU A 13 24.15 1.96 -25.25
C GLU A 13 25.04 0.97 -26.04
N LEU A 14 26.28 1.36 -26.35
CA LEU A 14 27.26 0.49 -27.00
C LEU A 14 27.58 -0.74 -26.14
N SER A 15 27.85 -0.56 -24.84
CA SER A 15 28.14 -1.67 -23.91
C SER A 15 26.99 -2.68 -23.80
N LEU A 16 25.74 -2.21 -23.87
CA LEU A 16 24.54 -3.06 -23.86
C LEU A 16 24.39 -3.83 -25.17
N ALA A 17 24.73 -3.24 -26.31
CA ALA A 17 24.71 -3.92 -27.61
C ALA A 17 25.79 -5.01 -27.68
N THR A 18 27.00 -4.75 -27.19
CA THR A 18 28.11 -5.73 -27.22
C THR A 18 27.86 -6.90 -26.27
N SER A 19 27.24 -6.65 -25.12
CA SER A 19 26.94 -7.69 -24.11
C SER A 19 25.68 -8.51 -24.40
N LEU A 20 24.98 -8.27 -25.51
CA LEU A 20 23.72 -8.92 -25.87
C LEU A 20 23.84 -10.45 -25.97
N LYS A 21 25.00 -10.96 -26.43
CA LYS A 21 25.28 -12.40 -26.49
C LYS A 21 25.33 -13.05 -25.10
N ASN A 22 25.85 -12.33 -24.10
CA ASN A 22 26.09 -12.86 -22.75
C ASN A 22 24.97 -12.51 -21.77
N ASN A 23 24.23 -11.42 -22.00
CA ASN A 23 23.24 -10.91 -21.05
C ASN A 23 22.03 -10.24 -21.72
N LYS A 24 21.24 -11.06 -22.42
CA LYS A 24 20.00 -10.65 -23.11
C LYS A 24 19.03 -9.90 -22.18
N LYS A 25 18.98 -10.26 -20.89
CA LYS A 25 18.05 -9.67 -19.89
C LYS A 25 18.24 -8.16 -19.74
N TYR A 26 19.48 -7.67 -19.66
CA TYR A 26 19.75 -6.24 -19.48
C TYR A 26 19.46 -5.42 -20.74
N PHE A 27 19.74 -5.98 -21.91
CA PHE A 27 19.42 -5.34 -23.18
C PHE A 27 17.91 -5.18 -23.35
N TYR A 28 17.12 -6.26 -23.17
CA TYR A 28 15.66 -6.16 -23.27
C TYR A 28 15.05 -5.29 -22.18
N LYS A 29 15.62 -5.26 -20.97
CA LYS A 29 15.22 -4.30 -19.92
C LYS A 29 15.42 -2.85 -20.36
N TYR A 30 16.54 -2.55 -21.01
CA TYR A 30 16.83 -1.22 -21.55
C TYR A 30 15.89 -0.83 -22.69
N ILE A 31 15.70 -1.71 -23.67
CA ILE A 31 14.81 -1.49 -24.82
C ILE A 31 13.35 -1.35 -24.36
N ASN A 32 12.88 -2.20 -23.46
CA ASN A 32 11.53 -2.08 -22.90
C ASN A 32 11.36 -0.78 -22.10
N GLY A 33 12.42 -0.29 -21.45
CA GLY A 33 12.42 1.02 -20.81
C GLY A 33 12.34 2.20 -21.79
N LYS A 34 12.82 2.02 -23.04
CA LYS A 34 12.74 3.02 -24.12
C LYS A 34 11.44 2.96 -24.91
N ARG A 35 10.84 1.76 -25.02
CA ARG A 35 9.56 1.49 -25.68
C ARG A 35 8.36 1.85 -24.82
N LYS A 36 8.55 2.00 -23.51
CA LYS A 36 7.59 2.71 -22.69
C LYS A 36 7.61 4.15 -23.18
N ASP A 37 6.58 4.53 -23.94
CA ASP A 37 6.15 5.92 -23.91
C ASP A 37 6.11 6.33 -22.43
N LYS A 38 6.62 7.52 -22.13
CA LYS A 38 6.23 8.15 -20.87
C LYS A 38 4.72 8.31 -21.01
N ASP A 39 3.96 7.32 -20.52
CA ASP A 39 2.51 7.30 -20.52
C ASP A 39 2.08 8.52 -19.70
N ASN A 40 2.03 9.69 -20.34
CA ASN A 40 1.12 10.74 -19.92
C ASN A 40 -0.24 10.07 -19.85
N LEU A 41 -0.95 10.27 -18.75
CA LEU A 41 -2.21 9.59 -18.49
C LEU A 41 -3.08 9.61 -19.75
N HIS A 42 -3.42 8.41 -20.24
CA HIS A 42 -4.19 8.25 -21.47
C HIS A 42 -5.49 9.06 -21.35
N SER A 43 -5.98 9.60 -22.46
CA SER A 43 -7.18 10.43 -22.42
C SER A 43 -8.34 9.69 -21.74
N LEU A 44 -8.92 10.31 -20.72
CA LEU A 44 -9.97 9.74 -19.88
C LEU A 44 -11.34 10.07 -20.43
N LEU A 45 -12.37 9.33 -20.01
CA LEU A 45 -13.76 9.71 -20.26
C LEU A 45 -14.32 10.40 -19.02
N ASN A 46 -14.94 11.56 -19.20
CA ASN A 46 -15.70 12.21 -18.13
C ASN A 46 -17.09 11.56 -17.98
N ALA A 47 -17.86 12.00 -16.98
CA ALA A 47 -19.22 11.50 -16.72
C ALA A 47 -20.19 11.73 -17.90
N GLY A 48 -19.91 12.72 -18.77
CA GLY A 48 -20.67 12.99 -19.99
C GLY A 48 -20.23 12.21 -21.22
N GLY A 49 -19.28 11.27 -21.09
CA GLY A 49 -18.75 10.48 -22.21
C GLY A 49 -17.76 11.22 -23.12
N ASN A 50 -17.37 12.44 -22.77
CA ASN A 50 -16.42 13.23 -23.54
C ASN A 50 -14.97 12.86 -23.18
N LEU A 51 -14.10 12.89 -24.18
CA LEU A 51 -12.68 12.58 -24.03
C LEU A 51 -11.92 13.77 -23.44
N VAL A 52 -11.24 13.54 -22.32
CA VAL A 52 -10.46 14.54 -21.60
C VAL A 52 -8.97 14.33 -21.87
N SER A 53 -8.32 15.34 -22.44
CA SER A 53 -6.91 15.28 -22.85
C SER A 53 -5.99 16.20 -22.04
N LYS A 54 -6.51 17.28 -21.44
CA LYS A 54 -5.73 18.19 -20.58
C LYS A 54 -5.51 17.59 -19.19
N ASP A 55 -4.37 17.87 -18.59
CA ASP A 55 -3.98 17.21 -17.34
C ASP A 55 -4.76 17.73 -16.13
N GLU A 56 -5.13 19.02 -16.11
CA GLU A 56 -5.99 19.60 -15.06
C GLU A 56 -7.39 18.97 -15.07
N GLU A 57 -7.99 18.86 -16.26
CA GLU A 57 -9.31 18.25 -16.43
C GLU A 57 -9.30 16.76 -16.06
N LYS A 58 -8.22 16.03 -16.39
CA LYS A 58 -8.05 14.63 -15.98
C LYS A 58 -7.95 14.49 -14.46
N ALA A 59 -7.20 15.37 -13.81
CA ALA A 59 -7.06 15.38 -12.36
C ALA A 59 -8.42 15.59 -11.68
N GLU A 60 -9.21 16.54 -12.17
CA GLU A 60 -10.54 16.82 -11.61
C GLU A 60 -11.52 15.66 -11.79
N VAL A 61 -11.54 15.04 -12.98
CA VAL A 61 -12.39 13.87 -13.25
C VAL A 61 -12.03 12.70 -12.34
N LEU A 62 -10.73 12.43 -12.16
CA LEU A 62 -10.27 11.39 -11.24
C LEU A 62 -10.58 11.72 -9.79
N ASN A 63 -10.37 12.95 -9.36
CA ASN A 63 -10.66 13.40 -8.00
C ASN A 63 -12.15 13.25 -7.68
N THR A 64 -13.02 13.72 -8.57
CA THR A 64 -14.47 13.57 -8.46
C THR A 64 -14.86 12.09 -8.36
N PHE A 65 -14.27 11.25 -9.20
CA PHE A 65 -14.53 9.81 -9.17
C PHE A 65 -14.07 9.16 -7.85
N PHE A 66 -12.84 9.41 -7.41
CA PHE A 66 -12.32 8.86 -6.15
C PHE A 66 -13.09 9.34 -4.93
N ALA A 67 -13.47 10.62 -4.89
CA ALA A 67 -14.31 11.17 -3.83
C ALA A 67 -15.70 10.54 -3.80
N SER A 68 -16.28 10.18 -4.95
CA SER A 68 -17.61 9.56 -5.01
C SER A 68 -17.64 8.09 -4.56
N ILE A 69 -16.51 7.38 -4.62
CA ILE A 69 -16.38 6.02 -4.08
C ILE A 69 -16.44 6.03 -2.55
N PHE A 70 -15.93 7.09 -1.95
CA PHE A 70 -15.85 7.21 -0.50
C PHE A 70 -17.26 7.31 0.10
N ASN A 71 -17.69 6.23 0.73
CA ASN A 71 -19.08 6.07 1.14
C ASN A 71 -19.32 6.83 2.46
N ARG A 72 -19.96 8.00 2.40
CA ARG A 72 -20.28 8.82 3.59
C ARG A 72 -21.42 8.27 4.46
N LYS A 73 -22.10 7.21 4.02
CA LYS A 73 -23.34 6.72 4.65
C LYS A 73 -23.21 5.25 5.04
N THR A 74 -23.13 4.99 6.34
CA THR A 74 -23.73 3.82 6.99
C THR A 74 -23.82 4.12 8.49
N SER A 75 -24.94 4.69 8.93
CA SER A 75 -25.36 4.54 10.32
C SER A 75 -25.73 3.07 10.52
N PHE A 76 -24.83 2.27 11.07
CA PHE A 76 -25.24 1.00 11.65
C PHE A 76 -26.05 1.30 12.92
N PRO A 77 -27.12 0.56 13.21
CA PRO A 77 -27.69 0.55 14.56
C PRO A 77 -26.54 0.16 15.49
N GLN A 78 -26.22 1.02 16.47
CA GLN A 78 -25.31 0.66 17.55
C GLN A 78 -25.98 -0.43 18.37
N ASP A 79 -25.79 -1.69 18.00
CA ASP A 79 -26.03 -2.80 18.91
C ASP A 79 -25.25 -4.04 18.44
N SER A 80 -24.55 -4.64 19.40
CA SER A 80 -23.71 -5.84 19.33
C SER A 80 -22.27 -5.68 18.80
N CYS A 81 -21.39 -5.18 19.68
CA CYS A 81 -20.01 -5.67 19.69
C CYS A 81 -20.06 -7.20 19.95
N PRO A 82 -19.41 -8.06 19.15
CA PRO A 82 -19.37 -9.49 19.43
C PRO A 82 -18.75 -9.73 20.82
N PRO A 83 -19.37 -10.54 21.70
CA PRO A 83 -18.93 -10.72 23.10
C PRO A 83 -17.50 -11.26 23.29
N GLY A 84 -16.81 -11.68 22.23
CA GLY A 84 -15.50 -12.33 22.29
C GLY A 84 -14.28 -11.39 22.22
N LEU A 85 -14.46 -10.07 22.16
CA LEU A 85 -13.35 -9.09 22.04
C LEU A 85 -13.16 -8.23 23.30
N VAL A 86 -14.00 -8.42 24.32
CA VAL A 86 -14.09 -7.53 25.50
C VAL A 86 -13.05 -7.88 26.59
N ASP A 87 -12.52 -9.10 26.59
CA ASP A 87 -11.62 -9.59 27.65
C ASP A 87 -10.15 -9.16 27.51
N CYS A 88 -9.77 -8.50 26.41
CA CYS A 88 -8.38 -8.10 26.16
C CYS A 88 -8.09 -6.62 26.41
N VAL A 89 -9.03 -5.87 27.00
CA VAL A 89 -8.77 -4.51 27.51
C VAL A 89 -7.94 -4.60 28.79
N ARG A 90 -6.74 -5.18 28.71
CA ARG A 90 -5.72 -5.01 29.74
C ARG A 90 -5.23 -3.57 29.66
N GLU A 91 -5.07 -2.93 30.80
CA GLU A 91 -4.55 -1.56 31.00
C GLU A 91 -3.08 -1.42 30.53
N GLN A 92 -2.79 -1.67 29.26
CA GLN A 92 -1.53 -1.30 28.62
C GLN A 92 -1.76 -0.07 27.75
N ASN A 93 -2.32 0.97 28.37
CA ASN A 93 -2.43 2.31 27.81
C ASN A 93 -1.16 3.13 28.00
N SER A 94 0.00 2.49 28.24
CA SER A 94 1.27 3.20 28.21
C SER A 94 1.60 3.53 26.75
N PRO A 95 1.71 4.82 26.38
CA PRO A 95 2.10 5.23 25.05
C PRO A 95 3.38 4.50 24.63
N PRO A 96 3.49 4.01 23.38
CA PRO A 96 4.79 3.60 22.87
C PRO A 96 5.73 4.80 23.00
N VAL A 97 6.80 4.64 23.79
CA VAL A 97 7.80 5.71 23.90
C VAL A 97 8.47 5.85 22.55
N ILE A 98 8.21 6.96 21.86
CA ILE A 98 8.76 7.25 20.54
C ILE A 98 10.19 7.75 20.73
N GLN A 99 11.11 6.80 20.89
CA GLN A 99 12.53 7.08 21.10
C GLN A 99 13.13 7.83 19.90
N GLU A 100 14.01 8.79 20.17
CA GLU A 100 14.73 9.56 19.16
C GLU A 100 15.53 8.63 18.23
N GLU A 101 16.13 7.58 18.80
CA GLU A 101 16.92 6.59 18.08
C GLU A 101 16.07 5.82 17.07
N ALA A 102 14.81 5.51 17.40
CA ALA A 102 13.89 4.83 16.50
C ALA A 102 13.50 5.73 15.32
N VAL A 103 13.25 7.02 15.57
CA VAL A 103 12.98 8.00 14.52
C VAL A 103 14.18 8.14 13.59
N ARG A 104 15.38 8.28 14.17
CA ARG A 104 16.64 8.37 13.42
C ARG A 104 16.87 7.14 12.55
N ASP A 105 16.61 5.94 13.07
CA ASP A 105 16.78 4.69 12.33
C ASP A 105 15.81 4.60 11.14
N LEU A 106 14.55 5.01 11.32
CA LEU A 106 13.59 5.08 10.23
C LEU A 106 13.97 6.11 9.15
N LEU A 107 14.55 7.25 9.54
CA LEU A 107 15.04 8.28 8.63
C LEU A 107 16.28 7.79 7.84
N SER A 108 17.21 7.11 8.51
CA SER A 108 18.46 6.62 7.92
C SER A 108 18.22 5.52 6.85
N HIS A 109 17.13 4.77 7.00
CA HIS A 109 16.70 3.72 6.08
C HIS A 109 15.74 4.20 4.98
N LEU A 110 15.51 5.51 4.86
CA LEU A 110 14.70 6.05 3.77
C LEU A 110 15.31 5.74 2.40
N ASP A 111 14.44 5.31 1.47
CA ASP A 111 14.79 5.18 0.06
C ASP A 111 14.99 6.57 -0.56
N ALA A 112 16.26 6.92 -0.76
CA ALA A 112 16.70 8.20 -1.28
C ALA A 112 16.28 8.45 -2.74
N TYR A 113 15.79 7.44 -3.46
CA TYR A 113 15.38 7.57 -4.86
C TYR A 113 13.87 7.77 -5.04
N LYS A 114 13.12 7.87 -3.93
CA LYS A 114 11.69 8.16 -4.00
C LYS A 114 11.40 9.60 -4.37
N SER A 115 10.21 9.82 -4.93
CA SER A 115 9.74 11.13 -5.31
C SER A 115 9.57 12.04 -4.10
N MET A 116 9.68 13.33 -4.37
CA MET A 116 9.24 14.39 -3.48
C MET A 116 7.74 14.24 -3.18
N ARG A 117 7.36 14.57 -1.96
CA ARG A 117 5.99 14.46 -1.43
C ARG A 117 5.34 15.85 -1.38
N PRO A 118 4.09 15.99 -0.90
CA PRO A 118 3.41 17.29 -0.85
C PRO A 118 4.20 18.35 -0.07
N ASP A 119 5.03 17.92 0.87
CA ASP A 119 5.93 18.75 1.67
C ASP A 119 7.07 19.42 0.88
N GLY A 120 7.31 19.02 -0.38
CA GLY A 120 8.41 19.57 -1.18
C GLY A 120 9.79 19.11 -0.71
N ILE A 121 9.88 18.14 0.21
CA ILE A 121 11.16 17.68 0.76
C ILE A 121 11.53 16.35 0.13
N HIS A 122 12.73 16.30 -0.45
CA HIS A 122 13.22 15.07 -1.05
C HIS A 122 13.66 14.09 0.05
N PRO A 123 13.29 12.78 -0.02
CA PRO A 123 13.66 11.79 1.01
C PRO A 123 15.17 11.71 1.28
N ARG A 124 16.00 11.96 0.26
CA ARG A 124 17.45 12.07 0.41
C ARG A 124 17.84 13.14 1.43
N VAL A 125 17.23 14.32 1.41
CA VAL A 125 17.57 15.39 2.35
C VAL A 125 17.31 14.92 3.78
N MET A 126 16.12 14.37 4.04
CA MET A 126 15.75 13.86 5.36
C MET A 126 16.64 12.72 5.86
N ARG A 127 17.15 11.89 4.96
CA ARG A 127 18.11 10.85 5.29
C ARG A 127 19.48 11.42 5.70
N GLU A 128 19.97 12.42 4.98
CA GLU A 128 21.29 13.02 5.22
C GLU A 128 21.29 13.91 6.48
N VAL A 129 20.15 14.53 6.81
CA VAL A 129 19.96 15.30 8.06
C VAL A 129 19.22 14.53 9.15
N ALA A 130 19.26 13.20 9.11
CA ALA A 130 18.50 12.34 10.02
C ALA A 130 18.84 12.59 11.49
N ASP A 131 20.13 12.79 11.81
CA ASP A 131 20.61 13.05 13.16
C ASP A 131 20.01 14.34 13.74
N GLU A 132 19.93 15.40 12.93
CA GLU A 132 19.39 16.71 13.33
C GLU A 132 17.86 16.71 13.43
N LEU A 133 17.18 15.91 12.59
CA LEU A 133 15.72 15.84 12.55
C LEU A 133 15.11 14.88 13.56
N ALA A 134 15.88 13.89 14.05
CA ALA A 134 15.37 12.84 14.92
C ALA A 134 14.72 13.41 16.19
N LYS A 135 15.42 14.31 16.88
CA LYS A 135 14.95 14.93 18.12
C LYS A 135 13.70 15.82 17.96
N PRO A 136 13.65 16.81 17.04
CA PRO A 136 12.45 17.61 16.88
C PRO A 136 11.24 16.76 16.44
N LEU A 137 11.45 15.77 15.57
CA LEU A 137 10.38 14.88 15.14
C LEU A 137 9.86 13.99 16.27
N SER A 138 10.73 13.45 17.13
CA SER A 138 10.31 12.62 18.27
C SER A 138 9.43 13.40 19.25
N ILE A 139 9.72 14.69 19.46
CA ILE A 139 8.89 15.59 20.27
C ILE A 139 7.51 15.80 19.62
N ILE A 140 7.47 16.09 18.32
CA ILE A 140 6.21 16.29 17.58
C ILE A 140 5.37 15.00 17.59
N TYR A 141 5.99 13.84 17.39
CA TYR A 141 5.30 12.56 17.41
C TYR A 141 4.71 12.24 18.78
N HIS A 142 5.46 12.48 19.87
CA HIS A 142 4.93 12.33 21.21
C HIS A 142 3.72 13.25 21.44
N GLN A 143 3.84 14.54 21.10
CA GLN A 143 2.72 15.48 21.24
C GLN A 143 1.51 15.04 20.42
N SER A 144 1.73 14.60 19.18
CA SER A 144 0.66 14.12 18.28
C SER A 144 -0.03 12.87 18.82
N TRP A 145 0.73 11.98 19.48
CA TRP A 145 0.17 10.79 20.11
C TRP A 145 -0.76 11.15 21.28
N PHE A 146 -0.37 12.10 22.13
CA PHE A 146 -1.16 12.51 23.29
C PHE A 146 -2.37 13.39 22.92
N SER A 147 -2.21 14.28 21.95
CA SER A 147 -3.32 15.16 21.52
C SER A 147 -4.32 14.44 20.62
N GLY A 148 -3.93 13.34 19.97
CA GLY A 148 -4.70 12.72 18.90
C GLY A 148 -4.72 13.56 17.61
N GLU A 149 -3.90 14.60 17.53
CA GLU A 149 -3.84 15.53 16.40
C GLU A 149 -2.47 15.50 15.73
N VAL A 150 -2.45 15.52 14.40
CA VAL A 150 -1.22 15.63 13.61
C VAL A 150 -1.13 17.00 12.93
N PRO A 151 0.09 17.49 12.62
CA PRO A 151 0.29 18.69 11.81
C PRO A 151 -0.54 18.68 10.52
N ASN A 152 -1.10 19.83 10.15
CA ASN A 152 -1.96 19.93 8.96
C ASN A 152 -1.25 19.52 7.67
N ASP A 153 0.06 19.81 7.55
CA ASP A 153 0.88 19.40 6.41
C ASP A 153 0.94 17.87 6.23
N TRP A 154 0.75 17.10 7.31
CA TRP A 154 0.77 15.63 7.27
C TRP A 154 -0.59 15.04 6.87
N LYS A 155 -1.66 15.83 6.94
CA LYS A 155 -3.00 15.46 6.47
C LYS A 155 -3.12 15.55 4.95
N LEU A 156 -2.16 16.19 4.29
CA LEU A 156 -2.12 16.35 2.84
C LEU A 156 -1.42 15.15 2.18
N ALA A 157 -1.93 14.74 1.02
CA ALA A 157 -1.36 13.67 0.21
C ALA A 157 -1.52 13.97 -1.28
N ASN A 158 -0.50 13.63 -2.06
CA ASN A 158 -0.61 13.63 -3.52
C ASN A 158 -1.26 12.30 -3.95
N VAL A 159 -2.47 12.37 -4.48
CA VAL A 159 -3.21 11.18 -4.95
C VAL A 159 -2.77 10.83 -6.37
N MET A 160 -2.03 9.74 -6.50
CA MET A 160 -1.55 9.26 -7.79
C MET A 160 -2.43 8.13 -8.32
N PRO A 161 -3.11 8.30 -9.47
CA PRO A 161 -3.88 7.23 -10.09
C PRO A 161 -2.92 6.15 -10.61
N THR A 162 -3.09 4.92 -10.14
CA THR A 162 -2.32 3.76 -10.61
C THR A 162 -3.24 2.77 -11.32
N HIS A 163 -3.01 2.55 -12.61
CA HIS A 163 -3.80 1.62 -13.41
C HIS A 163 -3.55 0.17 -12.96
N LYS A 164 -4.63 -0.57 -12.66
CA LYS A 164 -4.57 -1.97 -12.21
C LYS A 164 -4.59 -2.95 -13.40
N LYS A 165 -5.72 -3.07 -14.09
CA LYS A 165 -5.97 -3.96 -15.23
C LYS A 165 -7.23 -3.49 -15.96
N GLY A 166 -7.39 -3.85 -17.23
CA GLY A 166 -8.61 -3.55 -17.99
C GLY A 166 -8.42 -2.39 -18.96
N TRP A 167 -9.52 -1.74 -19.32
CA TRP A 167 -9.47 -0.64 -20.28
C TRP A 167 -8.92 0.63 -19.63
N LYS A 168 -7.86 1.21 -20.21
CA LYS A 168 -7.16 2.40 -19.68
C LYS A 168 -8.04 3.65 -19.56
N LYS A 169 -9.13 3.75 -20.35
CA LYS A 169 -10.04 4.92 -20.35
C LYS A 169 -11.09 4.88 -19.22
N ASP A 170 -11.30 3.70 -18.65
CA ASP A 170 -12.25 3.51 -17.56
C ASP A 170 -11.61 3.89 -16.22
N LEU A 171 -12.24 4.85 -15.53
CA LEU A 171 -11.79 5.38 -14.24
C LEU A 171 -11.78 4.30 -13.15
N GLY A 172 -12.70 3.33 -13.22
CA GLY A 172 -12.82 2.24 -12.25
C GLY A 172 -11.61 1.31 -12.18
N ASN A 173 -10.78 1.31 -13.23
CA ASN A 173 -9.58 0.49 -13.31
C ASN A 173 -8.34 1.17 -12.71
N ASN A 174 -8.48 2.39 -12.18
CA ASN A 174 -7.40 3.11 -11.51
C ASN A 174 -7.59 3.06 -9.99
N ARG A 175 -6.50 2.82 -9.27
CA ARG A 175 -6.44 2.88 -7.81
C ARG A 175 -5.86 4.23 -7.37
N PRO A 176 -6.49 4.94 -6.42
CA PRO A 176 -5.88 6.12 -5.83
C PRO A 176 -4.76 5.69 -4.87
N VAL A 177 -3.51 6.06 -5.18
CA VAL A 177 -2.38 5.85 -4.27
C VAL A 177 -2.01 7.18 -3.62
N SER A 178 -2.29 7.33 -2.33
CA SER A 178 -1.98 8.53 -1.57
C SER A 178 -0.51 8.56 -1.16
N LEU A 179 0.24 9.53 -1.68
CA LEU A 179 1.62 9.80 -1.27
C LEU A 179 1.63 10.89 -0.20
N THR A 180 1.72 10.47 1.07
CA THR A 180 1.78 11.35 2.25
C THR A 180 3.18 11.93 2.46
N SER A 181 3.33 12.95 3.31
CA SER A 181 4.63 13.49 3.74
C SER A 181 5.53 12.42 4.37
N VAL A 182 6.86 12.59 4.30
CA VAL A 182 7.79 11.61 4.91
C VAL A 182 7.57 11.52 6.42
N PRO A 183 7.48 12.65 7.17
CA PRO A 183 7.29 12.59 8.61
C PRO A 183 5.94 11.98 8.99
N GLY A 184 4.86 12.28 8.24
CA GLY A 184 3.55 11.68 8.46
C GLY A 184 3.54 10.16 8.22
N LYS A 185 4.28 9.70 7.21
CA LYS A 185 4.46 8.26 6.98
C LYS A 185 5.19 7.57 8.13
N ILE A 186 6.25 8.19 8.67
CA ILE A 186 7.01 7.65 9.80
C ILE A 186 6.11 7.59 11.05
N MET A 187 5.31 8.63 11.33
CA MET A 187 4.31 8.59 12.40
C MET A 187 3.34 7.41 12.22
N GLY A 188 2.85 7.20 10.99
CA GLY A 188 2.00 6.06 10.66
C GLY A 188 2.64 4.70 10.93
N GLN A 189 3.97 4.57 10.87
CA GLN A 189 4.67 3.34 11.23
C GLN A 189 4.65 3.08 12.74
N PHE A 190 4.77 4.13 13.57
CA PHE A 190 4.63 3.99 15.02
C PHE A 190 3.20 3.58 15.40
N VAL A 191 2.19 4.24 14.82
CA VAL A 191 0.77 3.88 15.00
C VAL A 191 0.50 2.44 14.57
N LEU A 192 0.96 2.06 13.37
CA LEU A 192 0.82 0.69 12.88
C LEU A 192 1.49 -0.33 13.80
N SER A 193 2.68 -0.01 14.33
CA SER A 193 3.41 -0.91 15.23
C SER A 193 2.64 -1.12 16.53
N ALA A 194 2.08 -0.06 17.11
CA ALA A 194 1.27 -0.14 18.33
C ALA A 194 -0.02 -0.94 18.11
N ILE A 195 -0.76 -0.68 17.03
CA ILE A 195 -1.98 -1.44 16.69
C ILE A 195 -1.65 -2.91 16.44
N THR A 196 -0.59 -3.20 15.69
CA THR A 196 -0.19 -4.58 15.38
C THR A 196 0.19 -5.34 16.65
N TRP A 197 0.93 -4.70 17.55
CA TRP A 197 1.30 -5.29 18.83
C TRP A 197 0.07 -5.60 19.68
N HIS A 198 -0.86 -4.65 19.80
CA HIS A 198 -2.13 -4.86 20.52
C HIS A 198 -2.96 -6.00 19.92
N LEU A 199 -3.10 -6.05 18.58
CA LEU A 199 -3.85 -7.10 17.90
C LEU A 199 -3.23 -8.50 18.05
N GLN A 200 -1.90 -8.58 18.21
CA GLN A 200 -1.20 -9.84 18.46
C GLN A 200 -1.41 -10.33 19.90
N ASP A 201 -1.33 -9.43 20.88
CA ASP A 201 -1.51 -9.77 22.29
C ASP A 201 -2.98 -10.12 22.62
N CYS A 202 -3.91 -9.42 21.97
CA CYS A 202 -5.35 -9.55 22.20
C CYS A 202 -6.04 -10.62 21.34
N TRP A 203 -5.28 -11.48 20.64
CA TRP A 203 -5.82 -12.51 19.74
C TRP A 203 -6.81 -11.98 18.68
N GLY A 204 -6.72 -10.70 18.32
CA GLY A 204 -7.68 -10.02 17.44
C GLY A 204 -7.60 -10.49 15.98
N ILE A 205 -6.50 -11.15 15.58
CA ILE A 205 -6.29 -11.68 14.23
C ILE A 205 -6.21 -13.20 14.27
N ARG A 206 -7.08 -13.87 13.51
CA ARG A 206 -7.06 -15.34 13.38
C ARG A 206 -5.74 -15.81 12.74
N PRO A 207 -5.16 -16.95 13.18
CA PRO A 207 -3.95 -17.52 12.56
C PRO A 207 -4.05 -17.83 11.07
N SER A 208 -5.27 -17.99 10.54
CA SER A 208 -5.55 -18.19 9.12
C SER A 208 -5.37 -16.92 8.27
N GLN A 209 -5.31 -15.74 8.89
CA GLN A 209 -5.07 -14.47 8.19
C GLN A 209 -3.60 -14.39 7.76
N HIS A 210 -3.38 -14.43 6.46
CA HIS A 210 -2.03 -14.36 5.89
C HIS A 210 -1.70 -13.03 5.21
N GLY A 211 -2.72 -12.27 4.81
CA GLY A 211 -2.53 -10.96 4.18
C GLY A 211 -2.09 -9.92 5.21
N LEU A 212 -1.01 -9.19 4.92
CA LEU A 212 -0.44 -8.11 5.76
C LEU A 212 -0.02 -8.55 7.17
N GLY A 213 0.06 -9.86 7.44
CA GLY A 213 0.56 -10.41 8.69
C GLY A 213 2.08 -10.41 8.74
N ARG A 214 2.64 -10.16 9.93
CA ARG A 214 4.08 -10.31 10.17
C ARG A 214 4.49 -11.75 9.93
N ASP A 215 5.61 -11.96 9.22
CA ASP A 215 6.16 -13.27 8.87
C ASP A 215 5.19 -14.19 8.09
N ARG A 216 4.14 -13.61 7.48
CA ARG A 216 3.20 -14.28 6.59
C ARG A 216 3.35 -13.75 5.17
N SER A 217 3.14 -14.62 4.19
CA SER A 217 3.21 -14.34 2.76
C SER A 217 2.13 -15.12 2.00
N CYS A 218 1.98 -14.83 0.70
CA CYS A 218 1.14 -15.64 -0.18
C CYS A 218 1.61 -17.10 -0.23
N LEU A 219 2.91 -17.34 -0.08
CA LEU A 219 3.47 -18.70 -0.05
C LEU A 219 3.08 -19.42 1.23
N THR A 220 3.20 -18.78 2.39
CA THR A 220 2.76 -19.41 3.65
C THR A 220 1.25 -19.59 3.69
N HIS A 221 0.47 -18.74 3.01
CA HIS A 221 -0.98 -18.96 2.85
C HIS A 221 -1.24 -20.21 2.02
N LEU A 222 -0.52 -20.35 0.91
CA LEU A 222 -0.64 -21.52 0.04
C LEU A 222 -0.19 -22.80 0.76
N ILE A 223 0.91 -22.74 1.51
CA ILE A 223 1.39 -23.85 2.34
C ILE A 223 0.39 -24.15 3.46
N SER A 224 -0.11 -23.14 4.19
CA SER A 224 -1.12 -23.35 5.24
C SER A 224 -2.42 -23.89 4.69
N PHE A 225 -2.81 -23.50 3.48
CA PHE A 225 -3.89 -24.13 2.74
C PHE A 225 -3.52 -25.60 2.53
N TYR A 226 -2.37 -25.90 1.89
CA TYR A 226 -1.85 -27.25 1.65
C TYR A 226 -1.41 -28.07 2.89
N ASP A 227 -1.34 -27.50 4.09
CA ASP A 227 -0.93 -28.17 5.34
C ASP A 227 -2.08 -28.32 6.35
N GLN A 228 -3.04 -27.37 6.38
CA GLN A 228 -4.42 -27.73 6.80
C GLN A 228 -4.95 -28.87 5.94
N VAL A 229 -4.37 -29.03 4.75
CA VAL A 229 -4.57 -30.14 3.84
C VAL A 229 -3.79 -31.43 4.21
N THR A 230 -3.04 -31.50 5.30
CA THR A 230 -2.64 -32.80 5.86
C THR A 230 -3.85 -33.51 6.50
N HIS A 231 -4.87 -32.75 6.96
CA HIS A 231 -6.23 -33.26 7.20
C HIS A 231 -6.99 -33.56 5.89
N LEU A 232 -6.46 -33.15 4.73
CA LEU A 232 -7.02 -33.43 3.40
C LEU A 232 -6.75 -34.82 2.88
N ILE A 233 -5.89 -35.66 3.46
CA ILE A 233 -5.97 -37.06 2.99
C ILE A 233 -7.40 -37.56 3.23
N SER A 234 -8.04 -37.17 4.34
CA SER A 234 -9.47 -37.42 4.56
C SER A 234 -10.40 -36.53 3.72
N PHE A 235 -10.16 -35.22 3.60
CA PHE A 235 -11.06 -34.32 2.86
C PHE A 235 -10.92 -34.44 1.33
N TYR A 236 -9.73 -34.67 0.78
CA TYR A 236 -9.52 -34.95 -0.65
C TYR A 236 -10.00 -36.35 -0.99
N ASP A 237 -9.82 -37.36 -0.13
CA ASP A 237 -10.48 -38.66 -0.31
C ASP A 237 -12.01 -38.49 -0.28
N GLN A 238 -12.54 -37.67 0.64
CA GLN A 238 -13.97 -37.37 0.72
C GLN A 238 -14.49 -36.56 -0.48
N VAL A 239 -13.77 -35.52 -0.94
CA VAL A 239 -14.14 -34.71 -2.10
C VAL A 239 -13.99 -35.51 -3.39
N THR A 240 -12.92 -36.30 -3.54
CA THR A 240 -12.72 -37.19 -4.68
C THR A 240 -13.78 -38.29 -4.69
N HIS A 241 -14.08 -38.91 -3.55
CA HIS A 241 -15.18 -39.87 -3.42
C HIS A 241 -16.54 -39.22 -3.70
N LEU A 242 -16.80 -37.98 -3.24
CA LEU A 242 -18.03 -37.26 -3.57
C LEU A 242 -18.13 -37.03 -5.08
N VAL A 243 -17.04 -36.59 -5.73
CA VAL A 243 -16.97 -36.38 -7.18
C VAL A 243 -17.10 -37.71 -7.95
N ASP A 244 -16.46 -38.78 -7.50
CA ASP A 244 -16.51 -40.14 -8.10
C ASP A 244 -17.90 -40.77 -7.98
N VAL A 245 -18.62 -40.50 -6.89
CA VAL A 245 -20.03 -40.88 -6.70
C VAL A 245 -20.97 -39.89 -7.43
N GLY A 246 -20.43 -38.92 -8.17
CA GLY A 246 -21.19 -37.99 -9.00
C GLY A 246 -21.85 -36.84 -8.26
N LYS A 247 -21.43 -36.54 -7.02
CA LYS A 247 -21.90 -35.40 -6.22
C LYS A 247 -21.08 -34.15 -6.50
N ALA A 248 -21.76 -33.01 -6.59
CA ALA A 248 -21.13 -31.72 -6.85
C ALA A 248 -20.41 -31.18 -5.59
N VAL A 249 -19.26 -30.53 -5.81
CA VAL A 249 -18.47 -29.83 -4.79
C VAL A 249 -18.18 -28.43 -5.30
N ASP A 250 -18.55 -27.41 -4.52
CA ASP A 250 -18.40 -26.01 -4.88
C ASP A 250 -17.34 -25.31 -4.01
N VAL A 251 -16.56 -24.42 -4.62
CA VAL A 251 -15.59 -23.57 -3.94
C VAL A 251 -15.97 -22.11 -4.17
N VAL A 252 -16.14 -21.35 -3.09
CA VAL A 252 -16.55 -19.94 -3.15
C VAL A 252 -15.35 -19.03 -2.90
N TYR A 253 -15.00 -18.21 -3.89
CA TYR A 253 -14.02 -17.14 -3.75
C TYR A 253 -14.72 -15.79 -3.57
N LEU A 254 -14.35 -15.05 -2.52
CA LEU A 254 -14.89 -13.73 -2.22
C LEU A 254 -13.81 -12.66 -2.42
N ASP A 255 -14.18 -11.54 -3.04
CA ASP A 255 -13.32 -10.36 -3.18
C ASP A 255 -14.13 -9.09 -2.90
N PHE A 256 -13.53 -8.14 -2.19
CA PHE A 256 -14.15 -6.86 -1.88
C PHE A 256 -13.80 -5.84 -2.96
N SER A 257 -14.82 -5.23 -3.58
CA SER A 257 -14.58 -4.12 -4.51
C SER A 257 -14.09 -2.89 -3.75
N LYS A 258 -12.92 -2.37 -4.13
CA LYS A 258 -12.38 -1.11 -3.58
C LYS A 258 -12.34 -1.11 -2.04
N ALA A 259 -11.85 -2.20 -1.45
CA ALA A 259 -11.89 -2.45 -0.01
C ALA A 259 -11.37 -1.29 0.85
N PHE A 260 -10.25 -0.65 0.48
CA PHE A 260 -9.68 0.47 1.24
C PHE A 260 -10.47 1.79 1.09
N ASP A 261 -11.19 1.96 -0.02
CA ASP A 261 -11.92 3.20 -0.33
C ASP A 261 -13.36 3.17 0.22
N THR A 262 -13.84 1.99 0.64
CA THR A 262 -15.23 1.74 1.05
C THR A 262 -15.40 1.48 2.55
N VAL A 263 -14.31 1.50 3.34
CA VAL A 263 -14.38 1.32 4.80
C VAL A 263 -15.07 2.51 5.45
N SER A 264 -16.13 2.24 6.22
CA SER A 264 -16.81 3.27 7.01
C SER A 264 -15.98 3.65 8.24
N HIS A 265 -15.79 4.95 8.44
CA HIS A 265 -15.02 5.47 9.58
C HIS A 265 -15.73 5.21 10.91
N SER A 266 -17.07 5.24 10.94
CA SER A 266 -17.86 5.01 12.16
C SER A 266 -17.90 3.54 12.61
N ILE A 267 -17.50 2.61 11.73
CA ILE A 267 -17.37 1.18 12.05
C ILE A 267 -15.94 0.87 12.47
N LEU A 268 -14.97 1.56 11.86
CA LEU A 268 -13.55 1.33 12.09
C LEU A 268 -13.04 1.96 13.40
N LEU A 269 -13.54 3.15 13.74
CA LEU A 269 -13.22 3.93 14.94
C LEU A 269 -14.30 3.72 16.02
#